data_AF-A0A286IA87-F1
#
_entry.id   AF-A0A286IA87-F1
#
_cell.length_a   1.000
_cell.length_b   1.000
_cell.length_c   1.000
_cell.angle_alpha   90.00
_cell.angle_beta   90.00
_cell.angle_gamma   90.00
#
_symmetry.space_group_name_H-M   'P 1'
#
loop_
_entity.id
_entity.type
_entity.pdbx_description
1 polymer ?
#
loop_
_entity_poly.entity_id
_entity_poly.type
_entity_poly.pdbx_seq_one_letter_code
_entity_poly.pdbx_strand_id
1 'polypeptide(L)' 'MRTLFAVATGLGLVFAAFAGLALALVLGTVAAGAIAFARLTGRSQPAMARASADPARDRSGSEFRVWNDGRGTIIDM' A
#
# COMPACT_ATOMS: atom_id res chain seq x y z
N MET A 1 36.16 -36.42 14.30
CA MET A 1 35.23 -35.38 14.83
C MET A 1 35.01 -34.23 13.84
N ARG A 2 36.05 -33.54 13.32
CA ARG A 2 35.89 -32.41 12.37
C ARG A 2 35.04 -32.72 11.13
N THR A 3 35.18 -33.91 10.55
CA THR A 3 34.42 -34.34 9.37
C THR A 3 32.93 -34.53 9.65
N LEU A 4 32.57 -35.04 10.83
CA LEU A 4 31.18 -35.18 11.29
C LEU A 4 30.52 -33.82 11.47
N PHE A 5 31.24 -32.85 12.04
CA PHE A 5 30.76 -31.48 12.16
C PHE A 5 30.52 -30.83 10.80
N ALA A 6 31.44 -31.01 9.84
CA ALA A 6 31.30 -30.46 8.49
C ALA A 6 30.10 -31.06 7.73
N VAL A 7 29.86 -32.37 7.89
CA VAL A 7 28.69 -33.04 7.29
C VAL A 7 27.39 -32.57 7.93
N ALA A 8 27.36 -32.44 9.27
CA ALA A 8 26.18 -31.97 9.99
C ALA A 8 25.82 -30.51 9.65
N THR A 9 26.80 -29.62 9.54
CA THR A 9 26.56 -28.22 9.14
C THR A 9 26.15 -28.10 7.68
N GLY A 10 26.74 -28.91 6.79
CA GLY A 10 26.33 -28.97 5.39
C GLY A 10 24.87 -29.40 5.22
N LEU A 11 24.47 -30.49 5.90
CA LEU A 11 23.08 -30.96 5.93
C LEU A 11 22.13 -29.92 6.54
N GLY A 12 22.55 -29.28 7.63
CA GLY A 12 21.78 -28.22 8.29
C GLY A 12 21.54 -27.02 7.36
N LEU A 13 22.54 -26.62 6.56
CA LEU A 13 22.42 -25.53 5.61
C LEU A 13 21.42 -25.87 4.49
N VAL A 14 21.51 -27.08 3.93
CA VAL A 14 20.58 -27.55 2.90
C VAL A 14 19.16 -27.58 3.46
N PHE A 15 18.97 -28.13 4.66
CA PHE A 15 17.66 -28.15 5.31
C PHE A 15 17.11 -26.74 5.56
N ALA A 16 17.94 -25.82 6.05
CA ALA A 16 17.54 -24.43 6.28
C ALA A 16 17.12 -23.74 4.98
N ALA A 17 17.83 -23.99 3.87
CA ALA A 17 17.47 -23.44 2.56
C ALA A 17 16.09 -23.94 2.10
N PHE A 18 15.82 -25.25 2.24
CA PHE A 18 14.52 -25.81 1.90
C PHE A 18 13.40 -25.34 2.84
N ALA A 19 13.68 -25.20 4.13
CA ALA A 19 12.72 -24.66 5.10
C ALA A 19 12.36 -23.20 4.78
N GLY A 20 13.36 -22.38 4.42
CA GLY A 20 13.13 -21.01 3.96
C GLY A 20 12.30 -20.93 2.69
N LEU A 21 12.59 -21.79 1.71
CA LEU A 21 11.81 -21.88 0.47
C LEU A 21 10.36 -22.30 0.74
N ALA A 22 10.16 -23.32 1.57
CA ALA A 22 8.82 -23.79 1.96
C ALA A 22 8.03 -22.67 2.67
N LEU A 23 8.67 -21.96 3.59
CA LEU A 23 8.06 -20.83 4.30
C LEU A 23 7.69 -19.69 3.34
N ALA A 24 8.57 -19.34 2.40
CA ALA A 24 8.30 -18.33 1.39
C ALA A 24 7.12 -18.73 0.48
N LEU A 25 7.00 -20.01 0.14
CA LEU A 25 5.90 -20.53 -0.68
C LEU A 25 4.56 -20.46 0.08
N VAL A 26 4.56 -20.83 1.37
CA VAL A 26 3.37 -20.68 2.23
C VAL A 26 2.97 -19.22 2.37
N LEU A 27 3.91 -18.34 2.70
CA LEU A 27 3.62 -16.90 2.83
C LEU A 27 3.14 -16.30 1.51
N GLY A 28 3.78 -16.66 0.40
CA GLY A 28 3.42 -16.19 -0.93
C GLY A 28 2.02 -16.65 -1.35
N THR A 29 1.66 -17.90 -1.11
CA THR A 29 0.32 -18.43 -1.42
C THR A 29 -0.76 -17.82 -0.54
N VAL A 30 -0.50 -17.66 0.76
CA VAL A 30 -1.43 -16.99 1.69
C VAL A 30 -1.62 -15.53 1.30
N ALA A 31 -0.55 -14.80 1.02
CA ALA A 31 -0.63 -13.39 0.60
C ALA A 31 -1.36 -13.24 -0.74
N ALA A 32 -1.03 -14.07 -1.73
CA ALA A 32 -1.71 -14.06 -3.03
C ALA A 32 -3.19 -14.39 -2.88
N GLY A 33 -3.53 -15.39 -2.06
CA GLY A 33 -4.91 -15.76 -1.75
C GLY A 33 -5.67 -14.66 -1.04
N ALA A 34 -5.05 -14.00 -0.05
CA ALA A 34 -5.65 -12.88 0.66
C ALA A 34 -5.91 -11.69 -0.28
N ILE A 35 -4.95 -11.35 -1.16
CA ILE A 35 -5.12 -10.28 -2.15
C ILE A 35 -6.23 -10.65 -3.14
N ALA A 36 -6.22 -11.86 -3.68
CA ALA A 36 -7.24 -12.33 -4.61
C ALA A 36 -8.64 -12.31 -3.98
N PHE A 37 -8.76 -12.80 -2.74
CA PHE A 37 -10.00 -12.79 -1.98
C PHE A 37 -10.49 -11.36 -1.72
N ALA A 38 -9.59 -10.46 -1.32
CA ALA A 38 -9.91 -9.08 -1.02
C ALA A 38 -10.34 -8.29 -2.29
N ARG A 39 -9.74 -8.62 -3.45
CA ARG A 39 -10.15 -8.12 -4.77
C ARG A 39 -11.53 -8.65 -5.17
N LEU A 40 -11.81 -9.94 -4.94
CA LEU A 40 -13.11 -10.55 -5.28
C LEU A 40 -14.26 -10.06 -4.41
N THR A 41 -14.01 -9.86 -3.11
CA THR A 41 -15.04 -9.42 -2.16
C THR A 41 -15.31 -7.91 -2.19
N GLY A 42 -14.55 -7.14 -2.97
CA GLY A 42 -14.75 -5.69 -3.15
C GLY A 42 -14.59 -4.85 -1.88
N ARG A 43 -14.28 -5.48 -0.73
CA ARG A 43 -14.29 -4.86 0.60
C ARG A 43 -12.97 -4.20 1.00
N SER A 44 -11.93 -4.35 0.19
CA SER A 44 -10.60 -3.78 0.46
C SER A 44 -10.17 -2.77 -0.59
N GLN A 45 -11.10 -2.05 -1.22
CA GLN A 45 -10.71 -0.72 -1.66
C GLN A 45 -10.60 0.13 -0.39
N PRO A 46 -9.41 0.62 -0.01
CA PRO A 46 -9.37 1.68 0.99
C PRO A 46 -10.30 2.75 0.46
N ALA A 47 -11.30 3.12 1.24
CA ALA A 47 -12.18 4.22 0.90
C ALA A 47 -11.25 5.40 0.64
N MET A 48 -11.04 5.72 -0.64
CA MET A 48 -10.35 6.93 -1.02
C MET A 48 -11.20 8.01 -0.38
N ALA A 49 -10.69 8.60 0.69
CA ALA A 49 -11.28 9.79 1.26
C ALA A 49 -11.15 10.85 0.16
N ARG A 50 -12.10 10.86 -0.77
CA ARG A 50 -12.35 12.02 -1.60
C ARG A 50 -12.66 13.10 -0.58
N ALA A 51 -11.72 14.03 -0.43
CA ALA A 51 -12.02 15.31 0.16
C ALA A 51 -13.11 15.93 -0.73
N SER A 52 -14.36 15.64 -0.40
CA SER A 52 -15.47 16.44 -0.87
C SER A 52 -15.30 17.75 -0.12
N ALA A 53 -14.75 18.76 -0.78
CA ALA A 53 -14.84 20.12 -0.29
C ALA A 53 -16.33 20.40 -0.11
N ASP A 54 -16.77 20.48 1.13
CA ASP A 54 -18.14 20.84 1.49
C ASP A 54 -18.31 22.33 1.19
N PRO A 55 -19.03 22.73 0.11
CA PRO A 55 -19.16 24.13 -0.26
C PRO A 55 -20.01 24.93 0.74
N ALA A 56 -20.55 24.28 1.78
CA ALA A 56 -21.30 24.95 2.83
C ALA A 56 -20.42 25.63 3.89
N ARG A 57 -19.13 25.25 4.05
CA ARG A 57 -18.27 25.77 5.14
C ARG A 57 -17.35 26.93 4.76
N ASP A 58 -17.16 27.23 3.48
CA ASP A 58 -16.24 28.29 3.03
C ASP A 58 -16.85 29.70 2.95
N ARG A 59 -18.14 29.86 3.28
CA ARG A 59 -18.84 31.16 3.22
C ARG A 59 -18.54 32.12 4.39
N SER A 60 -17.56 31.82 5.24
CA SER A 60 -17.29 32.58 6.47
C SER A 60 -15.88 33.17 6.59
N GLY A 61 -15.01 33.03 5.58
CA GLY A 61 -13.58 33.37 5.70
C GLY A 61 -13.11 34.64 5.01
N SER A 62 -13.54 34.88 3.78
CA SER A 62 -13.23 36.09 3.00
C SER A 62 -14.00 35.98 1.68
N GLU A 63 -14.86 36.95 1.36
CA GLU A 63 -15.51 37.01 0.06
C GLU A 63 -14.50 37.48 -0.98
N PHE A 64 -13.61 36.57 -1.34
CA PHE A 64 -12.58 36.83 -2.32
C PHE A 64 -13.17 36.62 -3.73
N ARG A 65 -13.23 37.68 -4.55
CA ARG A 65 -13.83 37.63 -5.88
C ARG A 65 -12.75 37.49 -6.95
N VAL A 66 -12.87 36.42 -7.76
CA VAL A 66 -11.95 36.14 -8.87
C VAL A 66 -12.69 36.21 -10.19
N TRP A 67 -12.18 37.01 -11.13
CA TRP A 67 -12.64 36.95 -12.52
C TRP A 67 -11.50 37.21 -13.50
N ASN A 68 -11.69 36.77 -14.75
CA ASN A 68 -10.73 37.00 -15.83
C ASN A 68 -11.34 38.01 -16.81
N ASP A 69 -10.61 39.08 -17.11
CA ASP A 69 -11.05 40.16 -18.01
C ASP A 69 -10.61 39.97 -19.48
N GLY A 70 -10.00 38.81 -19.80
CA GLY A 70 -9.45 38.50 -21.11
C GLY A 70 -8.00 38.97 -21.31
N ARG A 71 -7.43 39.73 -20.37
CA ARG A 71 -6.01 40.12 -20.32
C ARG A 71 -5.28 39.49 -19.14
N GLY A 72 -6.00 39.15 -18.08
CA GLY A 72 -5.45 38.44 -16.93
C GLY A 72 -6.51 38.08 -15.89
N THR A 73 -6.08 37.33 -14.87
CA THR A 73 -6.93 36.96 -13.73
C THR A 73 -6.83 38.03 -12.65
N ILE A 74 -7.98 38.59 -12.26
CA ILE A 74 -8.14 39.57 -11.20
C ILE A 74 -8.60 38.88 -9.92
N ILE A 75 -8.05 39.36 -8.82
CA ILE A 75 -8.07 38.78 -7.48
C ILE A 75 -8.42 39.95 -6.54
N ASP A 76 -9.68 40.04 -6.11
CA ASP A 76 -10.19 41.11 -5.23
C ASP A 76 -10.36 40.57 -3.80
N MET A 77 -9.53 41.06 -2.88
CA MET A 77 -9.37 40.59 -1.48
C MET A 77 -9.80 41.67 -0.48
#